data_AF-A0A5K1K0V9-F1
#
_entry.id   AF-A0A5K1K0V9-F1
#
_cell.length_a   1.000
_cell.length_b   1.000
_cell.length_c   1.000
_cell.angle_alpha   90.00
_cell.angle_beta   90.00
_cell.angle_gamma   90.00
#
_symmetry.space_group_name_H-M   'P 1'
#
loop_
_entity.id
_entity.type
_entity.pdbx_description
1 polymer ?
#
loop_
_entity_poly.entity_id
_entity_poly.type
_entity_poly.pdbx_seq_one_letter_code
_entity_poly.pdbx_strand_id
1 'polypeptide(L)'
;MPKRPVTPEIDDGAKYLTVVNPYPFRPNMYLDKPRELFAQWIAACIGSANIRAFYFKPTSPGAIIVEVDESLPDFKVLLGLHKWSEFLKDTKGHDNAVSKVYYCTYSSDRIVQKNGWKRVDVLDNWLRKRSKLFTSPYPATSWCDIPKYSDVIQNELCRPLPLQNFPPLSPPQPAPVVGTPEWQEWKKKQDSGKPVNAWTNNGLVPVTIVPPVRSRPA
;
A
#
# COMPACT_ATOMS: atom_id res chain seq x y z
N MET A 1 -35.87 3.70 30.60
CA MET A 1 -35.86 4.88 29.71
C MET A 1 -36.03 4.40 28.28
N PRO A 2 -36.95 4.98 27.48
CA PRO A 2 -37.05 4.68 26.06
C PRO A 2 -35.71 4.98 25.38
N LYS A 3 -35.18 4.05 24.59
CA LYS A 3 -34.00 4.32 23.77
C LYS A 3 -34.36 5.45 22.81
N ARG A 4 -33.60 6.55 22.85
CA ARG A 4 -33.78 7.64 21.89
C ARG A 4 -33.66 7.07 20.47
N PRO A 5 -34.51 7.51 19.52
CA PRO A 5 -34.33 7.16 18.13
C PRO A 5 -32.91 7.57 17.68
N VAL A 6 -32.27 6.71 16.89
CA VAL A 6 -30.94 6.97 16.35
C VAL A 6 -31.02 8.24 15.52
N THR A 7 -30.22 9.25 15.87
CA THR A 7 -30.11 10.48 15.07
C THR A 7 -29.69 10.06 13.66
N PRO A 8 -30.40 10.52 12.61
CA PRO A 8 -30.04 10.18 11.23
C PRO A 8 -28.58 10.55 10.96
N GLU A 9 -27.90 9.72 10.17
CA GLU A 9 -26.52 9.98 9.76
C GLU A 9 -26.50 11.29 8.97
N ILE A 10 -25.66 12.22 9.41
CA ILE A 10 -25.39 13.44 8.67
C ILE A 10 -24.47 13.03 7.54
N ASP A 11 -24.94 13.18 6.32
CA ASP A 11 -24.10 13.04 5.14
C ASP A 11 -23.10 14.21 5.12
N ASP A 12 -21.81 13.89 5.25
CA ASP A 12 -20.72 14.86 5.22
C ASP A 12 -20.20 15.13 3.79
N GLY A 13 -20.83 14.50 2.78
CA GLY A 13 -20.46 14.64 1.37
C GLY A 13 -19.02 14.22 1.11
N ALA A 14 -18.51 13.25 1.87
CA ALA A 14 -17.14 12.77 1.77
C ALA A 14 -17.07 11.25 1.63
N LYS A 15 -16.00 10.80 0.98
CA LYS A 15 -15.63 9.39 0.88
C LYS A 15 -14.42 9.11 1.75
N TYR A 16 -14.52 8.05 2.53
CA TYR A 16 -13.46 7.58 3.41
C TYR A 16 -12.73 6.40 2.79
N LEU A 17 -11.42 6.53 2.65
CA LEU A 17 -10.54 5.49 2.12
C LEU A 17 -9.49 5.12 3.17
N THR A 18 -9.12 3.84 3.26
CA THR A 18 -8.06 3.38 4.15
C THR A 18 -6.79 3.12 3.35
N VAL A 19 -5.73 3.84 3.70
CA VAL A 19 -4.39 3.67 3.18
C VAL A 19 -3.60 2.80 4.15
N VAL A 20 -3.05 1.71 3.64
CA VAL A 20 -2.22 0.74 4.35
C VAL A 20 -0.78 0.88 3.84
N ASN A 21 0.17 0.91 4.77
CA ASN A 21 1.58 1.24 4.52
C ASN A 21 1.72 2.57 3.76
N PRO A 22 1.26 3.69 4.34
CA PRO A 22 1.25 4.99 3.67
C PRO A 22 2.67 5.46 3.32
N TYR A 23 2.77 6.32 2.30
CA TYR A 23 3.96 7.11 2.04
C TYR A 23 3.85 8.47 2.75
N PRO A 24 4.88 8.96 3.46
CA PRO A 24 6.16 8.28 3.73
C PRO A 24 6.03 7.17 4.77
N PHE A 25 7.01 6.27 4.84
CA PHE A 25 6.88 5.01 5.58
C PHE A 25 6.73 5.28 7.08
N ARG A 26 5.67 4.72 7.69
CA ARG A 26 5.34 4.91 9.13
C ARG A 26 5.48 6.39 9.56
N PRO A 27 4.68 7.28 8.95
CA PRO A 27 4.88 8.71 9.08
C PRO A 27 4.55 9.16 10.51
N ASN A 28 5.43 9.96 11.10
CA ASN A 28 5.09 10.64 12.35
C ASN A 28 4.16 11.83 12.05
N MET A 29 2.85 11.58 12.14
CA MET A 29 1.81 12.56 11.87
C MET A 29 1.64 13.61 12.98
N TYR A 30 2.53 13.68 13.97
CA TYR A 30 2.65 14.86 14.84
C TYR A 30 3.49 15.97 14.20
N LEU A 31 4.27 15.65 13.17
CA LEU A 31 5.16 16.58 12.48
C LEU A 31 4.52 17.10 11.19
N ASP A 32 4.78 18.35 10.85
CA ASP A 32 4.20 18.97 9.65
C ASP A 32 4.77 18.40 8.36
N LYS A 33 6.07 18.05 8.34
CA LYS A 33 6.69 17.58 7.09
C LYS A 33 6.13 16.25 6.58
N PRO A 34 5.95 15.21 7.42
CA PRO A 34 5.26 13.98 7.02
C PRO A 34 3.80 14.19 6.59
N ARG A 35 3.07 15.11 7.24
CA ARG A 35 1.69 15.48 6.86
C ARG A 35 1.65 16.07 5.47
N GLU A 36 2.53 17.04 5.20
CA GLU A 36 2.66 17.69 3.90
C GLU A 36 3.01 16.66 2.81
N LEU A 37 3.99 15.79 3.05
CA LEU A 37 4.40 14.75 2.09
C LEU A 37 3.28 13.76 1.78
N PHE A 38 2.54 13.34 2.79
CA PHE A 38 1.39 12.45 2.62
C PHE A 38 0.28 13.14 1.80
N ALA A 39 -0.08 14.38 2.16
CA ALA A 39 -1.08 15.16 1.42
C ALA A 39 -0.66 15.38 -0.05
N GLN A 40 0.61 15.69 -0.29
CA GLN A 40 1.14 15.85 -1.65
C GLN A 40 1.11 14.55 -2.46
N TRP A 41 1.32 13.40 -1.84
CA TRP A 41 1.20 12.11 -2.53
C TRP A 41 -0.25 11.86 -2.96
N ILE A 42 -1.22 11.99 -2.06
CA ILE A 42 -2.63 11.83 -2.43
C ILE A 42 -3.04 12.85 -3.50
N ALA A 43 -2.60 14.10 -3.39
CA ALA A 43 -2.84 15.13 -4.40
C ALA A 43 -2.17 14.82 -5.74
N ALA A 44 -1.07 14.06 -5.77
CA ALA A 44 -0.48 13.59 -7.01
C ALA A 44 -1.37 12.55 -7.71
N CYS A 45 -2.16 11.78 -6.96
CA CYS A 45 -3.11 10.81 -7.50
C CYS A 45 -4.40 11.46 -8.05
N ILE A 46 -5.02 12.37 -7.28
CA ILE A 46 -6.39 12.89 -7.55
C ILE A 46 -6.48 14.40 -7.77
N GLY A 47 -5.35 15.09 -7.80
CA GLY A 47 -5.30 16.55 -7.81
C GLY A 47 -5.48 17.17 -6.42
N SER A 48 -5.21 18.47 -6.32
CA SER A 48 -5.16 19.18 -5.03
C SER A 48 -6.53 19.59 -4.48
N ALA A 49 -7.58 19.59 -5.29
CA ALA A 49 -8.88 20.14 -4.91
C ALA A 49 -9.76 19.18 -4.08
N ASN A 50 -9.48 17.89 -4.15
CA ASN A 50 -10.43 16.86 -3.71
C ASN A 50 -10.03 16.17 -2.39
N ILE A 51 -8.86 16.46 -1.82
CA ILE A 51 -8.48 15.95 -0.50
C ILE A 51 -8.85 16.97 0.58
N ARG A 52 -9.68 16.55 1.55
CA ARG A 52 -10.17 17.43 2.63
C ARG A 52 -9.34 17.27 3.91
N ALA A 53 -9.22 16.04 4.37
CA ALA A 53 -8.54 15.70 5.61
C ALA A 53 -7.98 14.27 5.56
N PHE A 54 -7.17 13.94 6.56
CA PHE A 54 -6.81 12.55 6.83
C PHE A 54 -6.73 12.31 8.33
N TYR A 55 -6.82 11.05 8.71
CA TYR A 55 -6.88 10.62 10.09
C TYR A 55 -5.79 9.60 10.36
N PHE A 56 -5.08 9.79 11.46
CA PHE A 56 -4.06 8.86 11.92
C PHE A 56 -4.37 8.38 13.32
N LYS A 57 -3.91 7.17 13.63
CA LYS A 57 -3.99 6.61 14.98
C LYS A 57 -2.59 6.18 15.42
N PRO A 58 -2.03 6.72 16.52
CA PRO A 58 -0.68 6.37 16.96
C PRO A 58 -0.46 4.88 17.21
N THR A 59 -1.51 4.15 17.61
CA THR A 59 -1.48 2.70 17.81
C THR A 59 -1.58 1.90 16.51
N SER A 60 -1.80 2.55 15.37
CA SER A 60 -1.92 1.94 14.05
C SER A 60 -1.13 2.73 13.00
N PRO A 61 0.21 2.89 13.17
CA PRO A 61 1.04 3.70 12.28
C PRO A 61 1.13 3.16 10.85
N GLY A 62 0.71 1.91 10.65
CA GLY A 62 0.62 1.26 9.35
C GLY A 62 -0.64 1.63 8.56
N ALA A 63 -1.57 2.40 9.13
CA ALA A 63 -2.81 2.77 8.46
C ALA A 63 -3.17 4.25 8.66
N ILE A 64 -3.73 4.86 7.62
CA ILE A 64 -4.27 6.21 7.60
C ILE A 64 -5.62 6.18 6.90
N ILE A 65 -6.59 6.93 7.41
CA ILE A 65 -7.87 7.12 6.71
C ILE A 65 -7.81 8.46 5.99
N VAL A 66 -8.23 8.52 4.74
CA VAL A 66 -8.28 9.76 3.95
C VAL A 66 -9.74 10.11 3.70
N GLU A 67 -10.05 11.39 3.86
CA GLU A 67 -11.32 12.00 3.52
C GLU A 67 -11.18 12.74 2.20
N VAL A 68 -11.94 12.28 1.22
CA VAL A 68 -11.96 12.80 -0.15
C VAL A 68 -13.34 13.37 -0.43
N ASP A 69 -13.38 14.48 -1.14
CA ASP A 69 -14.62 15.10 -1.59
C ASP A 69 -15.43 14.12 -2.47
N GLU A 70 -16.72 13.96 -2.18
CA GLU A 70 -17.59 13.09 -2.97
C GLU A 70 -17.72 13.54 -4.44
N SER A 71 -17.55 14.84 -4.71
CA SER A 71 -17.58 15.41 -6.06
C SER A 71 -16.42 14.95 -6.96
N LEU A 72 -15.41 14.25 -6.42
CA LEU A 72 -14.32 13.66 -7.20
C LEU A 72 -14.89 12.66 -8.23
N PRO A 73 -14.76 12.94 -9.55
CA PRO A 73 -15.43 12.14 -10.59
C PRO A 73 -14.96 10.68 -10.63
N ASP A 74 -13.66 10.46 -10.43
CA ASP A 74 -13.08 9.11 -10.48
C ASP A 74 -12.14 8.87 -9.29
N PHE A 75 -12.74 8.72 -8.10
CA PHE A 75 -11.98 8.36 -6.90
C PHE A 75 -11.34 6.96 -6.99
N LYS A 76 -11.73 6.13 -7.97
CA LYS A 76 -11.20 4.77 -8.12
C LYS A 76 -9.71 4.77 -8.50
N VAL A 77 -9.20 5.87 -9.07
CA VAL A 77 -7.76 6.05 -9.34
C VAL A 77 -6.89 5.97 -8.08
N LEU A 78 -7.47 6.20 -6.90
CA LEU A 78 -6.79 6.00 -5.63
C LEU A 78 -6.79 4.55 -5.16
N LEU A 79 -7.70 3.70 -5.63
CA LEU A 79 -7.87 2.36 -5.08
C LEU A 79 -6.78 1.43 -5.59
N GLY A 80 -6.39 0.46 -4.76
CA GLY A 80 -5.45 -0.60 -5.13
C GLY A 80 -4.04 -0.37 -4.63
N LEU A 81 -3.10 -1.02 -5.29
CA LEU A 81 -1.70 -1.10 -4.94
C LEU A 81 -0.91 -0.04 -5.70
N HIS A 82 -0.13 0.75 -4.95
CA HIS A 82 0.77 1.78 -5.42
C HIS A 82 2.21 1.36 -5.14
N LYS A 83 2.98 1.06 -6.19
CA LYS A 83 4.40 0.74 -6.04
C LYS A 83 5.20 2.02 -5.95
N TRP A 84 6.02 2.14 -4.91
CA TRP A 84 6.81 3.35 -4.68
C TRP A 84 7.81 3.55 -5.80
N SER A 85 8.33 2.46 -6.36
CA SER A 85 9.19 2.44 -7.55
C SER A 85 8.57 3.05 -8.81
N GLU A 86 7.24 3.15 -8.89
CA GLU A 86 6.53 3.67 -10.07
C GLU A 86 6.12 5.14 -9.91
N PHE A 87 5.77 5.55 -8.68
CA PHE A 87 5.28 6.91 -8.44
C PHE A 87 6.31 7.87 -7.84
N LEU A 88 7.39 7.38 -7.21
CA LEU A 88 8.49 8.22 -6.73
C LEU A 88 9.59 8.31 -7.78
N LYS A 89 10.14 9.52 -7.98
CA LYS A 89 11.32 9.71 -8.85
C LYS A 89 12.63 9.25 -8.20
N ASP A 90 12.69 9.28 -6.88
CA ASP A 90 13.83 8.78 -6.08
C ASP A 90 13.28 7.82 -5.03
N THR A 91 13.66 6.55 -5.14
CA THR A 91 13.11 5.44 -4.34
C THR A 91 14.11 4.92 -3.31
N LYS A 92 15.25 5.60 -3.10
CA LYS A 92 16.35 5.15 -2.23
C LYS A 92 15.88 4.40 -0.99
N GLY A 93 16.15 3.09 -0.97
CA GLY A 93 15.88 2.21 0.17
C GLY A 93 14.43 1.67 0.26
N HIS A 94 13.57 2.00 -0.70
CA HIS A 94 12.14 1.69 -0.71
C HIS A 94 11.68 1.08 -2.06
N ASP A 95 12.58 0.45 -2.81
CA ASP A 95 12.27 -0.09 -4.15
C ASP A 95 11.14 -1.13 -4.14
N ASN A 96 11.04 -1.90 -3.06
CA ASN A 96 10.00 -2.90 -2.86
C ASN A 96 8.82 -2.40 -2.01
N ALA A 97 8.81 -1.12 -1.63
CA ALA A 97 7.74 -0.56 -0.81
C ALA A 97 6.47 -0.39 -1.63
N VAL A 98 5.34 -0.72 -1.00
CA VAL A 98 4.01 -0.59 -1.60
C VAL A 98 3.06 0.05 -0.60
N SER A 99 2.27 1.01 -1.07
CA SER A 99 1.09 1.49 -0.38
C SER A 99 -0.13 0.79 -0.97
N LYS A 100 -1.15 0.50 -0.16
CA LYS A 100 -2.40 -0.09 -0.63
C LYS A 100 -3.58 0.73 -0.14
N VAL A 101 -4.55 1.00 -1.00
CA VAL A 101 -5.69 1.85 -0.69
C VAL A 101 -6.98 1.08 -0.93
N TYR A 102 -7.84 1.12 0.08
CA TYR A 102 -9.10 0.40 0.13
C TYR A 102 -10.24 1.34 0.43
N TYR A 103 -11.47 0.92 0.12
CA TYR A 103 -12.65 1.51 0.73
C TYR A 103 -12.58 1.37 2.26
N CYS A 104 -12.83 2.45 2.99
CA CYS A 104 -12.90 2.41 4.45
C CYS A 104 -14.23 1.79 4.90
N THR A 105 -14.24 1.08 6.04
CA THR A 105 -15.49 0.63 6.70
C THR A 105 -16.25 1.74 7.40
N TYR A 106 -15.57 2.82 7.78
CA TYR A 106 -16.23 4.01 8.33
C TYR A 106 -16.81 4.88 7.23
N SER A 107 -17.95 5.50 7.52
CA SER A 107 -18.72 6.32 6.58
C SER A 107 -18.79 7.80 6.94
N SER A 108 -18.30 8.22 8.11
CA SER A 108 -18.35 9.62 8.54
C SER A 108 -17.22 10.00 9.50
N ASP A 109 -16.89 11.29 9.53
CA ASP A 109 -15.87 11.90 10.41
C ASP A 109 -16.13 11.54 11.87
N ARG A 110 -17.40 11.63 12.30
CA ARG A 110 -17.82 11.31 13.66
C ARG A 110 -17.50 9.88 14.05
N ILE A 111 -17.73 8.92 13.16
CA ILE A 111 -17.43 7.50 13.41
C ILE A 111 -15.92 7.29 13.49
N VAL A 112 -15.16 7.91 12.58
CA VAL A 112 -13.69 7.81 12.55
C VAL A 112 -13.10 8.33 13.87
N GLN A 113 -13.47 9.53 14.29
CA GLN A 113 -12.98 10.14 15.54
C GLN A 113 -13.41 9.36 16.79
N LYS A 114 -14.66 8.87 16.84
CA LYS A 114 -15.16 8.05 17.96
C LYS A 114 -14.33 6.76 18.15
N ASN A 115 -13.77 6.22 17.07
CA ASN A 115 -12.89 5.04 17.10
C ASN A 115 -11.42 5.38 17.43
N GLY A 116 -11.15 6.60 17.88
CA GLY A 116 -9.85 7.05 18.39
C GLY A 116 -8.86 7.50 17.32
N TRP A 117 -9.35 7.83 16.12
CA TRP A 117 -8.54 8.39 15.05
C TRP A 117 -8.46 9.92 15.18
N LYS A 118 -7.28 10.49 15.00
CA LYS A 118 -7.02 11.92 15.10
C LYS A 118 -7.09 12.55 13.72
N ARG A 119 -7.97 13.54 13.55
CA ARG A 119 -8.13 14.32 12.31
C ARG A 119 -6.97 15.29 12.10
N VAL A 120 -6.56 15.44 10.85
CA VAL A 120 -5.65 16.48 10.36
C VAL A 120 -6.26 17.05 9.08
N ASP A 121 -6.63 18.32 9.13
CA ASP A 121 -7.12 19.03 7.93
C ASP A 121 -5.96 19.33 6.99
N VAL A 122 -6.22 19.20 5.69
CA VAL A 122 -5.22 19.52 4.67
C VAL A 122 -5.16 21.03 4.51
N LEU A 123 -3.94 21.57 4.58
CA LEU A 123 -3.71 23.00 4.40
C LEU A 123 -3.42 23.33 2.93
N ASP A 124 -4.03 24.40 2.41
CA ASP A 124 -3.82 24.86 1.03
C ASP A 124 -2.34 25.11 0.70
N ASN A 125 -1.56 25.57 1.68
CA ASN A 125 -0.14 25.84 1.49
C ASN A 125 0.69 24.57 1.21
N TRP A 126 0.24 23.39 1.66
CA TRP A 126 0.88 22.11 1.37
C TRP A 126 0.74 21.72 -0.10
N LEU A 127 -0.34 22.16 -0.74
CA LEU A 127 -0.71 21.79 -2.11
C LEU A 127 -0.52 22.92 -3.14
N ARG A 128 -0.19 24.14 -2.69
CA ARG A 128 0.02 25.32 -3.56
C ARG A 128 1.03 25.08 -4.68
N LYS A 129 2.07 24.27 -4.44
CA LYS A 129 3.06 23.88 -5.44
C LYS A 129 2.99 22.38 -5.69
N ARG A 130 2.89 21.98 -6.95
CA ARG A 130 2.99 20.57 -7.33
C ARG A 130 4.34 20.02 -6.89
N SER A 131 4.32 18.95 -6.11
CA SER A 131 5.55 18.29 -5.66
C SER A 131 6.30 17.68 -6.85
N LYS A 132 7.61 17.90 -6.89
CA LYS A 132 8.50 17.33 -7.92
C LYS A 132 8.90 15.88 -7.63
N LEU A 133 8.58 15.37 -6.44
CA LEU A 133 8.92 14.03 -5.97
C LEU A 133 8.18 12.92 -6.74
N PHE A 134 6.97 13.24 -7.22
CA PHE A 134 6.11 12.28 -7.87
C PHE A 134 6.22 12.33 -9.39
N THR A 135 6.03 11.18 -10.02
CA THR A 135 5.90 11.07 -11.48
C THR A 135 4.59 11.72 -11.97
N SER A 136 4.61 12.26 -13.18
CA SER A 136 3.46 12.93 -13.79
C SER A 136 3.43 12.57 -15.28
N PRO A 137 2.36 11.93 -15.80
CA PRO A 137 1.13 11.54 -15.09
C PRO A 137 1.38 10.48 -13.99
N TYR A 138 0.47 10.41 -13.01
CA TYR A 138 0.53 9.41 -11.95
C TYR A 138 0.30 8.00 -12.54
N PRO A 139 1.05 6.97 -12.12
CA PRO A 139 0.92 5.63 -12.68
C PRO A 139 -0.42 4.97 -12.31
N ALA A 140 -0.88 4.05 -13.15
CA ALA A 140 -2.08 3.26 -12.88
C ALA A 140 -1.88 2.32 -11.68
N THR A 141 -2.93 2.13 -10.88
CA THR A 141 -2.90 1.24 -9.72
C THR A 141 -3.14 -0.22 -10.11
N SER A 142 -2.61 -1.14 -9.31
CA SER A 142 -2.82 -2.59 -9.49
C SER A 142 -3.84 -3.12 -8.49
N TRP A 143 -4.55 -4.19 -8.84
CA TRP A 143 -5.41 -4.87 -7.87
C TRP A 143 -4.58 -5.48 -6.73
N CYS A 144 -5.16 -5.56 -5.53
CA CYS A 144 -4.55 -6.30 -4.42
C CYS A 144 -5.61 -6.85 -3.45
N ASP A 145 -5.27 -7.97 -2.81
CA ASP A 145 -6.08 -8.59 -1.76
C ASP A 145 -6.22 -7.67 -0.54
N ILE A 146 -7.30 -7.89 0.22
CA ILE A 146 -7.48 -7.27 1.55
C ILE A 146 -6.27 -7.66 2.42
N PRO A 147 -5.69 -6.69 3.16
CA PRO A 147 -4.59 -6.99 4.07
C PRO A 147 -5.08 -7.98 5.14
N LYS A 148 -4.31 -9.05 5.36
CA LYS A 148 -4.53 -9.93 6.50
C LYS A 148 -4.30 -9.14 7.79
N TYR A 149 -5.12 -9.38 8.81
CA TYR A 149 -4.86 -8.85 10.15
C TYR A 149 -3.42 -9.18 10.55
N SER A 150 -2.69 -8.14 10.91
CA SER A 150 -1.28 -8.16 11.29
C SER A 150 -1.00 -6.92 12.13
N ASP A 151 0.23 -6.78 12.63
CA ASP A 151 0.68 -5.62 13.42
C ASP A 151 0.47 -4.25 12.75
N VAL A 152 0.14 -4.24 11.45
CA VAL A 152 -0.06 -3.03 10.64
C VAL A 152 -1.47 -2.45 10.79
N ILE A 153 -2.50 -3.29 10.98
CA ILE A 153 -3.91 -2.86 11.05
C ILE A 153 -4.61 -3.64 12.17
N GLN A 154 -5.04 -2.92 13.20
CA GLN A 154 -5.67 -3.53 14.39
C GLN A 154 -7.16 -3.87 14.17
N ASN A 155 -7.82 -3.26 13.17
CA ASN A 155 -9.27 -3.34 12.96
C ASN A 155 -9.66 -3.70 11.52
N GLU A 156 -10.91 -4.13 11.34
CA GLU A 156 -11.63 -4.22 10.06
C GLU A 156 -11.82 -2.85 9.43
N LEU A 157 -10.77 -2.26 8.87
CA LEU A 157 -10.82 -0.96 8.20
C LEU A 157 -11.01 -1.06 6.70
N CYS A 158 -10.56 -2.16 6.10
CA CYS A 158 -10.46 -2.29 4.65
C CYS A 158 -11.59 -3.16 4.10
N ARG A 159 -12.34 -2.64 3.11
CA ARG A 159 -13.31 -3.42 2.33
C ARG A 159 -12.67 -3.95 1.03
N PRO A 160 -13.18 -5.08 0.48
CA PRO A 160 -12.65 -5.68 -0.74
C PRO A 160 -12.68 -4.74 -1.95
N LEU A 161 -11.70 -4.92 -2.83
CA LEU A 161 -11.62 -4.21 -4.10
C LEU A 161 -12.22 -5.05 -5.23
N PRO A 162 -13.20 -4.53 -5.98
CA PRO A 162 -13.74 -5.22 -7.15
C PRO A 162 -12.67 -5.36 -8.24
N LEU A 163 -12.41 -6.58 -8.71
CA LEU A 163 -11.40 -6.84 -9.77
C LEU A 163 -11.68 -6.06 -11.06
N GLN A 164 -12.96 -5.82 -11.36
CA GLN A 164 -13.41 -5.14 -12.58
C GLN A 164 -12.93 -3.68 -12.69
N ASN A 165 -12.52 -3.06 -11.57
CA ASN A 165 -12.05 -1.68 -11.56
C ASN A 165 -10.57 -1.55 -11.97
N PHE A 166 -9.86 -2.66 -12.19
CA PHE A 166 -8.42 -2.65 -12.42
C PHE A 166 -8.09 -3.12 -13.84
N PRO A 167 -6.97 -2.64 -14.40
CA PRO A 167 -6.47 -3.20 -15.65
C PRO A 167 -6.28 -4.71 -15.49
N PRO A 168 -6.58 -5.51 -16.54
CA PRO A 168 -6.37 -6.94 -16.48
C PRO A 168 -4.93 -7.22 -16.07
N LEU A 169 -4.75 -8.13 -15.11
CA LEU A 169 -3.43 -8.57 -14.71
C LEU A 169 -2.68 -9.01 -15.97
N SER A 170 -1.48 -8.47 -16.19
CA SER A 170 -0.65 -8.90 -17.31
C SER A 170 -0.59 -10.43 -17.28
N PRO A 171 -0.97 -11.13 -18.37
CA PRO A 171 -0.94 -12.57 -18.37
C PRO A 171 0.46 -13.01 -17.95
N PRO A 172 0.58 -14.05 -17.10
CA PRO A 172 1.88 -14.58 -16.74
C PRO A 172 2.65 -14.82 -18.04
N GLN A 173 3.87 -14.28 -18.12
CA GLN A 173 4.68 -14.44 -19.33
C GLN A 173 4.68 -15.93 -19.67
N PRO A 174 4.30 -16.31 -20.91
CA PRO A 174 4.25 -17.71 -21.28
C PRO A 174 5.61 -18.31 -20.99
N ALA A 175 5.62 -19.51 -20.37
CA ALA A 175 6.86 -20.21 -20.15
C ALA A 175 7.60 -20.30 -21.50
N PRO A 176 8.90 -19.97 -21.56
CA PRO A 176 9.67 -20.15 -22.79
C PRO A 176 9.50 -21.57 -23.29
N VAL A 177 9.48 -21.74 -24.62
CA VAL A 177 9.22 -23.05 -25.23
C VAL A 177 10.26 -24.07 -24.74
N VAL A 178 9.80 -25.23 -24.29
CA VAL A 178 10.67 -26.29 -23.77
C VAL A 178 11.75 -26.62 -24.80
N GLY A 179 13.01 -26.47 -24.40
CA GLY A 179 14.17 -26.73 -25.26
C GLY A 179 14.85 -25.49 -25.86
N THR A 180 14.29 -24.28 -25.70
CA THR A 180 15.00 -23.05 -26.08
C THR A 180 16.09 -22.71 -25.05
N PRO A 181 17.13 -21.92 -25.42
CA PRO A 181 18.13 -21.41 -24.47
C PRO A 181 17.46 -20.65 -23.31
N GLU A 182 16.41 -19.88 -23.62
CA GLU A 182 15.60 -19.14 -22.65
C GLU A 182 14.91 -20.07 -21.64
N TRP A 183 14.45 -21.26 -22.07
CA TRP A 183 13.86 -22.25 -21.17
C TRP A 183 14.89 -22.89 -20.24
N GLN A 184 16.12 -23.10 -20.70
CA GLN A 184 17.20 -23.60 -19.84
C GLN A 184 17.56 -22.58 -18.75
N GLU A 185 17.61 -21.29 -19.08
CA GLU A 185 17.84 -20.22 -18.11
C GLU A 185 16.68 -20.06 -17.12
N TRP A 186 15.44 -20.11 -17.63
CA TRP A 186 14.23 -20.07 -16.82
C TRP A 186 14.17 -21.23 -15.82
N LYS A 187 14.52 -22.45 -16.28
CA LYS A 187 14.55 -23.65 -15.43
C LYS A 187 15.67 -23.60 -14.40
N LYS A 188 16.88 -23.14 -14.77
CA LYS A 188 17.99 -22.92 -13.82
C LYS A 188 17.62 -21.94 -12.71
N LYS A 189 16.91 -20.85 -13.02
CA LYS A 189 16.41 -19.89 -12.03
C LYS A 189 15.37 -20.51 -11.10
N GLN A 190 14.46 -21.33 -11.62
CA GLN A 190 13.45 -22.05 -10.83
C GLN A 190 14.07 -23.05 -9.85
N ASP A 191 15.07 -23.81 -10.29
CA ASP A 191 15.73 -24.83 -9.46
C ASP A 191 16.63 -24.21 -8.38
N SER A 192 17.19 -23.03 -8.62
CA SER A 192 18.01 -22.31 -7.62
C SER A 192 17.22 -21.77 -6.41
N GLY A 193 15.89 -21.69 -6.50
CA GLY A 193 15.03 -21.15 -5.44
C GLY A 193 14.34 -22.21 -4.58
N LYS A 194 14.46 -23.51 -4.90
CA LYS A 194 13.82 -24.58 -4.13
C LYS A 194 14.80 -25.14 -3.07
N PRO A 195 14.46 -25.10 -1.78
CA PRO A 195 15.19 -25.90 -0.80
C PRO A 195 14.99 -27.37 -1.15
N VAL A 196 16.10 -28.07 -1.41
CA VAL A 196 16.10 -29.51 -1.68
C VAL A 196 15.82 -30.22 -0.37
N ASN A 197 14.56 -30.56 -0.12
CA ASN A 197 14.22 -31.50 0.95
C ASN A 197 14.53 -32.91 0.43
N ALA A 198 15.79 -33.31 0.54
CA ALA A 198 16.19 -34.69 0.33
C ALA A 198 15.60 -35.53 1.48
N TRP A 199 14.66 -36.41 1.15
CA TRP A 199 14.22 -37.46 2.06
C TRP A 199 15.36 -38.48 2.19
N THR A 200 16.12 -38.41 3.28
CA THR A 200 16.98 -39.51 3.72
C THR A 200 16.26 -40.27 4.83
N ASN A 201 16.05 -41.57 4.63
CA ASN A 201 15.69 -42.52 5.68
C ASN A 201 16.88 -42.64 6.66
N ASN A 202 16.98 -41.67 7.56
CA ASN A 202 17.58 -41.73 8.91
C ASN A 202 17.90 -40.30 9.37
N GLY A 203 17.24 -39.89 10.47
CA GLY A 203 17.73 -38.93 11.45
C GLY A 203 18.20 -37.55 10.96
N LEU A 204 17.48 -36.50 11.37
CA LEU A 204 17.89 -35.09 11.25
C LEU A 204 19.33 -34.84 11.71
N VAL A 205 20.21 -34.50 10.77
CA VAL A 205 21.36 -33.62 11.02
C VAL A 205 21.43 -32.61 9.87
N PRO A 206 21.37 -31.29 10.14
CA PRO A 206 21.56 -30.30 9.10
C PRO A 206 23.05 -30.29 8.69
N VAL A 207 23.34 -30.74 7.46
CA VAL A 207 24.66 -30.59 6.85
C VAL A 207 24.75 -29.17 6.27
N THR A 208 25.42 -28.29 6.99
CA THR A 208 25.89 -27.01 6.45
C THR A 208 26.99 -27.30 5.43
N ILE A 209 26.70 -27.15 4.14
CA ILE A 209 27.73 -27.17 3.09
C ILE A 209 28.53 -25.87 3.23
N VAL A 210 29.70 -25.96 3.86
CA VAL A 210 30.69 -24.88 3.91
C VAL A 210 31.38 -24.81 2.55
N PRO A 211 31.47 -23.63 1.89
CA PRO A 211 32.22 -23.50 0.64
C PRO A 211 33.74 -23.70 0.88
N PRO A 212 34.47 -24.32 -0.05
CA PRO A 212 35.90 -24.55 0.11
C PRO A 212 36.69 -23.23 0.13
N VAL A 213 37.44 -23.04 1.22
CA VAL A 213 38.43 -21.98 1.39
C VAL A 213 39.50 -22.13 0.30
N ARG A 214 39.58 -21.16 -0.61
CA ARG A 214 40.71 -21.04 -1.54
C ARG A 214 41.95 -20.60 -0.74
N SER A 215 42.92 -21.50 -0.62
CA SER A 215 44.28 -21.20 -0.20
C SER A 215 44.95 -20.22 -1.16
N ARG A 216 45.56 -19.16 -0.61
CA ARG A 216 46.49 -18.28 -1.33
C ARG A 216 47.84 -19.00 -1.48
N PRO A 217 48.53 -18.89 -2.63
CA PRO A 217 49.93 -19.26 -2.74
C PRO A 217 50.86 -18.10 -2.37
N ALA A 218 51.95 -18.48 -1.68
CA ALA A 218 53.24 -17.83 -1.39
C ALA A 218 53.31 -16.30 -1.23
#